data_AF-A0A917NRY8-F1
#
_entry.id   AF-A0A917NRY8-F1
#
_cell.length_a   1.000
_cell.length_b   1.000
_cell.length_c   1.000
_cell.angle_alpha   90.00
_cell.angle_beta   90.00
_cell.angle_gamma   90.00
#
_symmetry.space_group_name_H-M   'P 1'
#
loop_
_entity.id
_entity.type
_entity.pdbx_description
1 polymer ?
#
loop_
_entity_poly.entity_id
_entity_poly.type
_entity_poly.pdbx_seq_one_letter_code
_entity_poly.pdbx_strand_id
1 'polypeptide(L)'
;MFTEYYWRDRWYSVKEVRDATGTLKGWYCDIARPARLAGTELVVEDLDLDLWRSADGTDVRRLDEDEFEESGLARSDPRAASAAVAALDELESLAREGDFEALLA
;
A
#
# COMPACT_ATOMS: atom_id res chain seq x y z
N MET A 1 17.67 0.41 4.28
CA MET A 1 17.41 -0.73 3.37
C MET A 1 15.91 -0.91 3.34
N PHE A 2 15.32 -1.08 2.16
CA PHE A 2 13.89 -1.28 1.99
C PHE A 2 13.67 -2.67 1.42
N THR A 3 12.79 -3.43 2.04
CA THR A 3 12.22 -4.63 1.45
C THR A 3 10.82 -4.26 1.02
N GLU A 4 10.48 -4.53 -0.23
CA GLU A 4 9.18 -4.24 -0.80
C GLU A 4 8.50 -5.53 -1.24
N TYR A 5 7.25 -5.66 -0.85
CA TYR A 5 6.43 -6.83 -1.06
C TYR A 5 5.34 -6.50 -2.07
N TYR A 6 5.21 -7.35 -3.08
CA TYR A 6 4.26 -7.20 -4.18
C TYR A 6 3.42 -8.45 -4.31
N TRP A 7 2.11 -8.25 -4.47
CA TRP A 7 1.16 -9.33 -4.68
C TRP A 7 0.56 -9.26 -6.06
N ARG A 8 0.23 -10.42 -6.62
CA ARG A 8 -0.40 -10.55 -7.94
C ARG A 8 -1.92 -10.61 -7.85
N ASP A 9 -2.46 -10.65 -6.64
CA ASP A 9 -3.86 -10.81 -6.30
C ASP A 9 -4.35 -9.76 -5.29
N ARG A 10 -3.48 -8.84 -4.84
CA ARG A 10 -3.84 -7.74 -3.94
C ARG A 10 -3.61 -6.38 -4.60
N TRP A 11 -4.35 -5.38 -4.13
CA TRP A 11 -4.37 -4.03 -4.69
C TRP A 11 -3.47 -3.07 -3.91
N TYR A 12 -2.32 -3.56 -3.45
CA TYR A 12 -1.33 -2.76 -2.74
C TYR A 12 0.07 -3.39 -2.82
N SER A 13 1.10 -2.57 -2.65
CA SER A 13 2.44 -2.97 -2.23
C SER A 13 2.68 -2.59 -0.78
N VAL A 14 3.65 -3.24 -0.13
CA VAL A 14 4.08 -2.86 1.23
C VAL A 14 5.60 -2.73 1.25
N LYS A 15 6.09 -1.58 1.71
CA LYS A 15 7.51 -1.26 1.86
C LYS A 15 7.86 -1.21 3.34
N GLU A 16 8.76 -2.08 3.77
CA GLU A 16 9.33 -2.02 5.11
C GLU A 16 10.37 -0.89 5.19
N VAL A 17 10.11 0.10 6.06
CA VAL A 17 10.92 1.31 6.18
C VAL A 17 11.84 1.20 7.39
N ARG A 18 13.16 1.16 7.14
CA ARG A 18 14.20 1.16 8.18
C ARG A 18 15.12 2.36 8.05
N ASP A 19 15.57 2.89 9.17
CA ASP A 19 16.59 3.96 9.17
C ASP A 19 18.00 3.43 8.86
N ALA A 20 18.97 4.34 8.84
CA ALA A 20 20.37 4.04 8.49
C ALA A 20 21.04 3.03 9.44
N THR A 21 20.49 2.83 10.65
CA THR A 21 20.99 1.84 11.62
C THR A 21 20.29 0.49 11.50
N GLY A 22 19.29 0.37 10.64
CA GLY A 22 18.45 -0.84 10.49
C GLY A 22 17.25 -0.88 11.44
N THR A 23 17.03 0.17 12.23
CA THR A 23 15.86 0.24 13.12
C THR A 23 14.59 0.43 12.30
N LEU A 24 13.58 -0.40 12.57
CA LEU A 24 12.28 -0.34 11.91
C LEU A 24 11.57 0.96 12.29
N LYS A 25 11.14 1.73 11.28
CA LYS A 25 10.31 2.92 11.44
C LYS A 25 8.83 2.61 11.25
N GLY A 26 8.52 1.65 10.38
CA GLY A 26 7.16 1.29 10.04
C GLY A 26 7.06 0.71 8.64
N TRP A 27 5.85 0.78 8.10
CA TRP A 27 5.51 0.31 6.77
C TRP A 27 4.77 1.40 6.01
N TYR A 28 5.17 1.57 4.76
CA TYR A 28 4.51 2.41 3.78
C TYR A 28 3.82 1.51 2.76
N CYS A 29 2.56 1.76 2.46
CA CYS A 29 1.77 0.90 1.59
C CYS A 29 1.18 1.71 0.46
N ASP A 30 1.66 1.45 -0.76
CA ASP A 30 1.11 2.07 -1.97
C ASP A 30 -0.10 1.26 -2.44
N ILE A 31 -1.26 1.93 -2.61
CA ILE A 31 -2.42 1.33 -3.24
C ILE A 31 -2.17 1.29 -4.74
N ALA A 32 -2.19 0.09 -5.29
CA ALA A 32 -1.74 -0.16 -6.64
C ALA A 32 -2.55 -1.28 -7.31
N ARG A 33 -2.50 -1.38 -8.64
CA ARG A 33 -3.00 -2.59 -9.31
C ARG A 33 -2.16 -3.81 -8.92
N PRO A 34 -2.77 -5.02 -8.91
CA PRO A 34 -2.02 -6.24 -8.66
C PRO A 34 -0.82 -6.37 -9.60
N ALA A 35 0.33 -6.69 -9.02
CA ALA A 35 1.59 -6.71 -9.73
C ALA A 35 1.56 -7.72 -10.88
N ARG A 36 2.10 -7.31 -12.02
CA ARG A 36 2.17 -8.14 -13.22
C ARG A 36 3.62 -8.36 -13.62
N LEU A 37 4.03 -9.62 -13.67
CA LEU A 37 5.34 -9.99 -14.21
C LEU A 37 5.28 -10.07 -15.75
N ALA A 38 6.12 -9.30 -16.41
CA ALA A 38 6.28 -9.22 -17.86
C ALA A 38 7.71 -9.63 -18.23
N GLY A 39 7.94 -10.94 -18.46
CA GLY A 39 9.29 -11.45 -18.65
C GLY A 39 10.13 -11.27 -17.38
N THR A 40 11.10 -10.36 -17.42
CA THR A 40 11.96 -10.00 -16.27
C THR A 40 11.53 -8.71 -15.56
N GLU A 41 10.46 -8.06 -16.02
CA GLU A 41 9.98 -6.79 -15.48
C GLU A 41 8.78 -7.03 -14.56
N LEU A 42 8.79 -6.44 -13.37
CA LEU A 42 7.63 -6.37 -12.50
C LEU A 42 6.95 -5.01 -12.71
N VAL A 43 5.69 -5.02 -13.14
CA VAL A 43 4.90 -3.81 -13.38
C VAL A 43 3.87 -3.67 -12.26
N VAL A 44 3.88 -2.52 -11.63
CA VAL A 44 2.95 -2.10 -10.58
C VAL A 44 2.47 -0.71 -10.98
N GLU A 45 1.16 -0.53 -11.04
CA GLU A 45 0.53 0.74 -11.40
C GLU A 45 -0.04 1.36 -10.14
N ASP A 46 0.52 2.49 -9.74
CA ASP A 46 0.08 3.27 -8.58
C ASP A 46 -1.33 3.86 -8.81
N LEU A 47 -2.10 3.99 -7.73
CA LEU A 47 -3.47 4.50 -7.75
C LEU A 47 -3.65 5.69 -6.78
N ASP A 48 -2.58 6.41 -6.48
CA ASP A 48 -2.54 7.70 -5.75
C ASP A 48 -3.12 7.66 -4.32
N LEU A 49 -3.26 6.46 -3.73
CA LEU A 49 -3.66 6.30 -2.33
C LEU A 49 -2.57 5.56 -1.56
N ASP A 50 -2.38 5.96 -0.31
CA ASP A 50 -1.30 5.45 0.51
C ASP A 50 -1.71 5.21 1.96
N LEU A 51 -1.03 4.26 2.61
CA LEU A 51 -1.14 4.05 4.06
C LEU A 51 0.24 4.01 4.72
N TRP A 52 0.39 4.79 5.78
CA TRP A 52 1.49 4.65 6.74
C TRP A 52 1.04 3.95 8.02
N ARG A 53 1.89 3.03 8.50
CA ARG A 53 1.81 2.46 9.86
C ARG A 53 3.18 2.54 10.54
N SER A 54 3.27 3.14 11.73
CA SER A 54 4.51 3.13 12.53
C SER A 54 4.88 1.73 13.03
N ALA A 55 6.16 1.52 13.33
CA ALA A 55 6.68 0.26 13.86
C ALA A 55 5.94 -0.24 15.12
N ASP A 56 5.54 0.69 15.98
CA ASP A 56 4.81 0.39 17.22
C ASP A 56 3.28 0.30 17.02
N GLY A 57 2.78 0.51 15.81
CA GLY A 57 1.37 0.49 15.46
C GLY A 57 0.52 1.63 16.04
N THR A 58 1.15 2.62 16.68
CA THR A 58 0.43 3.74 17.33
C THR A 58 0.04 4.87 16.37
N ASP A 59 0.75 5.00 15.25
CA ASP A 59 0.48 5.96 14.18
C ASP A 59 0.05 5.20 12.92
N VAL A 60 -1.23 5.35 12.55
CA VAL A 60 -1.82 4.81 11.33
C VAL A 60 -2.48 5.97 10.59
N ARG A 61 -2.03 6.24 9.36
CA ARG A 61 -2.48 7.38 8.54
C ARG A 61 -2.76 6.94 7.12
N ARG A 62 -3.93 7.33 6.61
CA ARG A 62 -4.19 7.44 5.17
C ARG A 62 -3.44 8.67 4.66
N LEU A 63 -2.89 8.55 3.47
CA LEU A 63 -2.11 9.59 2.80
C LEU A 63 -2.65 9.76 1.38
N ASP A 64 -2.47 10.98 0.85
CA ASP A 64 -2.71 11.35 -0.55
C ASP A 64 -4.16 11.15 -1.04
N GLU A 65 -5.13 11.16 -0.11
CA GLU A 65 -6.56 11.11 -0.41
C GLU A 65 -7.02 12.24 -1.35
N ASP A 66 -6.40 13.42 -1.25
CA ASP A 66 -6.65 14.56 -2.14
C ASP A 66 -6.09 14.32 -3.55
N GLU A 67 -4.89 13.74 -3.66
CA GLU A 67 -4.31 13.36 -4.96
C GLU A 67 -5.18 12.31 -5.67
N PHE A 68 -5.67 11.31 -4.93
CA PHE A 68 -6.62 10.34 -5.45
C PHE A 68 -7.93 10.96 -5.95
N GLU A 69 -8.51 11.90 -5.19
CA GLU A 69 -9.72 12.61 -5.60
C GLU A 69 -9.50 13.42 -6.90
N GLU A 70 -8.31 13.99 -7.07
CA GLU A 70 -7.92 14.79 -8.22
C GLU A 70 -7.47 13.97 -9.44
N SER A 71 -7.02 12.72 -9.25
CA SER A 71 -6.53 11.79 -10.30
C SER A 71 -7.50 11.60 -11.48
N GLY A 72 -8.81 11.76 -11.20
CA GLY A 72 -9.87 11.45 -12.15
C GLY A 72 -10.12 9.94 -12.34
N LEU A 73 -9.44 9.08 -11.56
CA LEU A 73 -9.58 7.62 -11.63
C LEU A 73 -11.03 7.17 -11.48
N ALA A 74 -11.79 7.79 -10.56
CA ALA A 74 -13.20 7.49 -10.35
C ALA A 74 -14.06 7.68 -11.61
N ARG A 75 -13.62 8.52 -12.57
CA ARG A 75 -14.30 8.70 -13.87
C ARG A 75 -13.72 7.80 -14.96
N SER A 76 -12.39 7.65 -15.03
CA SER A 76 -11.71 6.91 -16.10
C SER A 76 -11.75 5.39 -15.91
N ASP A 77 -11.61 4.92 -14.68
CA ASP A 77 -11.73 3.51 -14.28
C ASP A 77 -12.42 3.40 -12.89
N PRO A 78 -13.76 3.47 -12.85
CA PRO A 78 -14.51 3.37 -11.59
C PRO A 78 -14.27 2.06 -10.83
N ARG A 79 -13.91 0.97 -11.54
CA ARG A 79 -13.62 -0.31 -10.92
C ARG A 79 -12.29 -0.26 -10.17
N ALA A 80 -11.26 0.32 -10.77
CA ALA A 80 -9.98 0.53 -10.10
C ALA A 80 -10.14 1.47 -8.91
N ALA A 81 -10.87 2.57 -9.03
CA ALA A 81 -11.13 3.48 -7.92
C ALA A 81 -11.82 2.78 -6.74
N SER A 82 -12.85 1.97 -7.01
CA SER A 82 -13.52 1.19 -5.95
C SER A 82 -12.59 0.14 -5.32
N ALA A 83 -11.71 -0.48 -6.10
CA ALA A 83 -10.75 -1.44 -5.59
C ALA A 83 -9.66 -0.77 -4.73
N ALA A 84 -9.23 0.43 -5.13
CA ALA A 84 -8.26 1.23 -4.38
C ALA A 84 -8.78 1.60 -2.99
N VAL A 85 -10.00 2.12 -2.90
CA VAL A 85 -10.64 2.45 -1.61
C VAL A 85 -10.81 1.20 -0.74
N ALA A 86 -11.27 0.09 -1.32
CA ALA A 86 -11.44 -1.16 -0.56
C ALA A 86 -10.10 -1.71 -0.05
N ALA A 87 -9.04 -1.59 -0.83
CA ALA A 87 -7.69 -1.99 -0.46
C ALA A 87 -7.13 -1.12 0.69
N LEU A 88 -7.37 0.19 0.65
CA LEU A 88 -7.01 1.11 1.72
C LEU A 88 -7.76 0.79 3.03
N ASP A 89 -9.05 0.51 2.94
CA ASP A 89 -9.87 0.11 4.09
C ASP A 89 -9.38 -1.22 4.71
N GLU A 90 -9.04 -2.20 3.87
CA GLU A 90 -8.46 -3.48 4.30
C GLU A 90 -7.14 -3.26 5.06
N LEU A 91 -6.21 -2.50 4.47
CA LEU A 91 -4.91 -2.24 5.09
C LEU A 91 -5.05 -1.46 6.40
N GLU A 92 -5.95 -0.48 6.48
CA GLU A 92 -6.18 0.26 7.72
C GLU A 92 -6.71 -0.64 8.83
N SER A 93 -7.66 -1.54 8.53
CA SER A 93 -8.17 -2.52 9.50
C SER A 93 -7.03 -3.42 10.00
N LEU A 94 -6.24 -4.00 9.09
CA LEU A 94 -5.09 -4.83 9.43
C LEU A 94 -4.04 -4.08 10.27
N ALA A 95 -3.78 -2.81 9.94
CA ALA A 95 -2.84 -1.96 10.65
C ALA A 95 -3.26 -1.68 12.10
N ARG A 96 -4.57 -1.61 12.35
CA ARG A 96 -5.17 -1.33 13.67
C ARG A 96 -5.41 -2.58 14.50
N GLU A 97 -5.69 -3.72 13.88
CA GLU A 97 -6.07 -4.97 14.57
C GLU A 97 -4.86 -5.83 14.97
N GLY A 98 -3.65 -5.49 14.50
CA GLY A 98 -2.38 -6.10 14.94
C GLY A 98 -1.88 -7.24 14.06
N ASP A 99 -2.64 -7.68 13.07
CA ASP A 99 -2.26 -8.74 12.12
C ASP A 99 -1.43 -8.25 10.92
N PHE A 100 -1.02 -6.98 10.93
CA PHE A 100 -0.32 -6.35 9.81
C PHE A 100 0.97 -7.08 9.41
N GLU A 101 1.80 -7.50 10.38
CA GLU A 101 3.07 -8.18 10.08
C GLU A 101 2.86 -9.57 9.47
N ALA A 102 1.73 -10.23 9.76
CA ALA A 102 1.40 -11.53 9.19
C ALA A 102 1.17 -11.46 7.67
N LEU A 103 0.93 -10.27 7.11
CA LEU A 103 0.84 -10.08 5.65
C LEU A 103 2.15 -10.39 4.93
N LEU A 104 3.28 -10.25 5.63
CA LEU A 104 4.63 -10.27 5.04
C LEU A 104 5.34 -11.62 5.21
N ALA A 105 4.68 -12.60 5.83
CA ALA A 105 5.22 -13.91 6.18
C ALA A 105 5.07 -14.96 5.05
#